data_AF-A0A8J7TZN4-F1
#
_entry.id   AF-A0A8J7TZN4-F1
#
_cell.length_a   1.000
_cell.length_b   1.000
_cell.length_c   1.000
_cell.angle_alpha   90.00
_cell.angle_beta   90.00
_cell.angle_gamma   90.00
#
_symmetry.space_group_name_H-M   'P 1'
#
loop_
_entity.id
_entity.type
_entity.pdbx_description
1 polymer ?
#
loop_
_entity_poly.entity_id
_entity_poly.type
_entity_poly.pdbx_seq_one_letter_code
_entity_poly.pdbx_strand_id
1 'polypeptide(L)' 'MSSQYAVLIGVEAADDLPPCPFAADEVRTLAGHLEAVGVIKSNQTVLVGPTATRAAVESRL' A
#
# COMPACT_ATOMS: atom_id res chain seq x y z
N MET A 1 5.94 -23.83 -3.68
CA MET A 1 5.91 -22.46 -4.23
C MET A 1 5.94 -21.50 -3.05
N SER A 2 6.81 -20.49 -3.08
CA SER A 2 6.82 -19.44 -2.05
C SER A 2 5.56 -18.58 -2.20
N SER A 3 4.81 -18.37 -1.12
CA SER A 3 3.68 -17.42 -1.14
C SER A 3 4.24 -16.00 -1.23
N GLN A 4 3.78 -15.24 -2.22
CA GLN A 4 4.12 -13.83 -2.37
C GLN A 4 3.17 -12.98 -1.51
N TYR A 5 3.72 -11.96 -0.87
CA TYR A 5 3.00 -10.98 -0.06
C TYR A 5 3.38 -9.57 -0.50
N ALA A 6 2.45 -8.63 -0.36
CA ALA A 6 2.70 -7.23 -0.68
C ALA A 6 2.11 -6.31 0.38
N VAL A 7 2.90 -5.32 0.81
CA VAL A 7 2.43 -4.19 1.62
C VAL A 7 2.52 -2.95 0.75
N LEU A 8 1.38 -2.33 0.50
CA LEU A 8 1.24 -1.15 -0.35
C LEU A 8 0.81 0.03 0.51
N ILE A 9 1.54 1.15 0.41
CA ILE A 9 1.36 2.30 1.28
C ILE A 9 1.23 3.56 0.43
N GLY A 10 0.11 4.27 0.58
CA GLY A 10 -0.16 5.53 -0.10
C GLY A 10 -0.32 6.67 0.91
N VAL A 11 0.59 7.64 0.88
CA VAL A 11 0.60 8.80 1.77
C VAL A 11 0.54 10.06 0.93
N GLU A 12 -0.56 10.81 1.04
CA GLU A 12 -0.75 12.04 0.25
C GLU A 12 -0.11 13.27 0.89
N ALA A 13 0.00 13.28 2.21
CA ALA A 13 0.63 14.34 2.98
C ALA A 13 1.50 13.74 4.07
N ALA A 14 2.74 14.22 4.17
CA ALA A 14 3.68 13.90 5.23
C ALA A 14 4.39 15.18 5.63
N ASP A 15 4.72 15.30 6.91
CA ASP A 15 5.53 16.41 7.40
C ASP A 15 6.86 16.44 6.62
N ASP A 16 7.35 17.64 6.31
CA ASP A 16 8.60 17.89 5.60
C ASP A 16 8.70 17.38 4.14
N LEU A 17 7.59 16.94 3.54
CA LEU A 17 7.54 16.54 2.13
C LEU A 17 6.45 17.31 1.36
N PRO A 18 6.67 17.59 0.05
CA PRO A 18 5.59 18.07 -0.81
C PRO A 18 4.43 17.07 -0.85
N PRO A 19 3.18 17.54 -0.95
CA PRO A 19 2.03 16.65 -1.06
C PRO A 19 2.14 15.81 -2.34
N CYS A 20 1.72 14.54 -2.23
CA CYS A 20 1.64 13.60 -3.34
C CYS A 20 0.16 13.32 -3.63
N PRO A 21 -0.51 14.15 -4.45
CA PRO A 21 -1.92 13.93 -4.76
C PRO A 21 -2.08 12.59 -5.50
N PHE A 22 -3.20 11.90 -5.26
CA PHE A 22 -3.56 10.63 -5.88
C PHE A 22 -2.75 9.40 -5.44
N ALA A 23 -1.86 9.52 -4.44
CA ALA A 23 -1.10 8.39 -3.92
C ALA A 23 -2.02 7.22 -3.48
N ALA A 24 -3.20 7.53 -2.94
CA ALA A 24 -4.19 6.51 -2.58
C ALA A 24 -4.74 5.76 -3.79
N ASP A 25 -4.99 6.46 -4.91
CA ASP A 25 -5.56 5.88 -6.12
C ASP A 25 -4.52 5.08 -6.91
N GLU A 26 -3.27 5.57 -6.96
CA GLU A 26 -2.14 4.84 -7.55
C GLU A 26 -1.90 3.52 -6.81
N VAL A 27 -1.91 3.53 -5.48
CA VAL A 27 -1.72 2.33 -4.65
C VAL A 27 -2.86 1.32 -4.84
N ARG A 28 -4.10 1.78 -4.91
CA ARG A 28 -5.25 0.90 -5.20
C ARG A 28 -5.16 0.30 -6.60
N THR A 29 -4.71 1.08 -7.57
CA THR A 29 -4.50 0.61 -8.95
C THR A 29 -3.40 -0.45 -9.00
N LEU A 30 -2.29 -0.21 -8.30
CA LEU A 30 -1.19 -1.18 -8.20
C LEU A 30 -1.64 -2.48 -7.52
N ALA A 31 -2.46 -2.41 -6.46
CA ALA A 31 -3.03 -3.59 -5.80
C ALA A 31 -3.79 -4.50 -6.79
N GLY A 32 -4.58 -3.90 -7.69
CA GLY A 32 -5.26 -4.63 -8.76
C GLY A 32 -4.29 -5.29 -9.75
N HIS A 33 -3.22 -4.60 -10.13
CA HIS A 33 -2.20 -5.17 -11.02
C HIS A 33 -1.40 -6.31 -10.38
N LEU A 34 -1.24 -6.30 -9.05
CA LEU A 34 -0.52 -7.35 -8.33
C LEU A 34 -1.23 -8.72 -8.42
N GLU A 35 -2.55 -8.73 -8.57
CA GLU A 35 -3.30 -9.97 -8.80
C GLU A 35 -2.91 -10.63 -10.14
N ALA A 36 -2.61 -9.83 -11.17
CA ALA A 36 -2.19 -10.33 -12.49
C ALA A 36 -0.80 -10.96 -12.50
N VAL A 37 0.06 -10.62 -11.53
CA VAL A 37 1.40 -11.22 -11.36
C VAL A 37 1.44 -12.31 -10.29
N GLY A 38 0.28 -12.69 -9.75
CA GLY A 38 0.14 -13.84 -8.85
C GLY A 38 0.10 -13.52 -7.35
N VAL A 39 0.10 -12.24 -6.96
CA VAL A 39 -0.13 -11.86 -5.55
C VAL A 39 -1.62 -11.81 -5.30
N ILE A 40 -2.17 -12.88 -4.75
CA ILE A 40 -3.60 -12.96 -4.44
C ILE A 40 -4.01 -11.87 -3.43
N LYS A 41 -5.23 -11.37 -3.56
CA LYS A 41 -5.76 -10.27 -2.74
C LYS A 41 -5.65 -10.50 -1.23
N SER A 42 -5.79 -11.73 -0.74
CA SER A 42 -5.65 -12.07 0.68
C SER A 42 -4.22 -11.90 1.22
N ASN A 43 -3.23 -11.82 0.34
CA ASN A 43 -1.82 -11.62 0.68
C ASN A 43 -1.37 -10.16 0.49
N GLN A 44 -2.31 -9.27 0.18
CA GLN A 44 -2.05 -7.85 0.00
C GLN A 44 -2.55 -7.08 1.23
N THR A 45 -1.72 -6.19 1.75
CA THR A 45 -2.12 -5.19 2.75
C THR A 45 -2.03 -3.82 2.11
N VAL A 46 -3.15 -3.09 2.06
CA VAL A 46 -3.23 -1.75 1.50
C VAL A 46 -3.46 -0.75 2.63
N LEU A 47 -2.54 0.19 2.80
CA LEU A 47 -2.58 1.24 3.80
C LEU A 47 -2.62 2.59 3.07
N VAL A 48 -3.76 3.29 3.11
CA VAL A 48 -3.93 4.58 2.44
C VAL A 48 -4.64 5.59 3.34
N GLY A 49 -4.30 6.88 3.20
CA GLY A 49 -4.96 7.95 3.95
C GLY A 49 -4.85 7.76 5.47
N PRO A 50 -5.92 7.93 6.26
CA PRO A 50 -5.88 7.85 7.73
C PRO A 50 -5.43 6.51 8.30
N THR A 51 -5.47 5.42 7.51
CA THR A 51 -5.04 4.09 7.98
C THR A 51 -3.56 3.82 7.74
N ALA A 52 -2.87 4.67 6.97
CA ALA A 52 -1.44 4.56 6.69
C ALA A 52 -0.59 5.16 7.83
N THR A 53 -0.93 4.84 9.07
CA THR A 53 -0.19 5.33 10.24
C THR A 53 1.17 4.63 10.34
N ARG A 54 2.14 5.30 10.94
CA ARG A 54 3.46 4.72 11.23
C ARG A 54 3.34 3.36 11.96
N ALA A 55 2.52 3.29 12.99
CA ALA A 55 2.30 2.06 13.76
C ALA A 55 1.67 0.95 12.91
N ALA A 56 0.73 1.28 12.01
CA ALA A 56 0.12 0.31 11.11
C ALA A 56 1.16 -0.24 10.11
N VAL A 57 2.03 0.60 9.57
CA VAL A 57 3.12 0.19 8.68
C VAL A 57 4.12 -0.71 9.42
N GLU A 58 4.59 -0.29 10.60
CA GLU A 58 5.54 -1.06 11.42
C GLU A 58 5.01 -2.44 11.82
N SER A 59 3.69 -2.60 11.99
CA SER A 59 3.07 -3.90 12.31
C SER A 59 3.07 -4.92 11.15
N ARG A 60 3.49 -4.51 9.95
CA ARG A 60 3.42 -5.28 8.70
C ARG A 60 4.77 -5.53 8.04
N LEU A 61 5.85 -4.97 8.61
CA LEU A 61 7.25 -5.20 8.24
C LEU A 61 7.84 -6.33 9.08
#